data_AF-A0A428NDZ2-F1
#
_entry.id   AF-A0A428NDZ2-F1
#
_cell.length_a   1.000
_cell.length_b   1.000
_cell.length_c   1.000
_cell.angle_alpha   90.00
_cell.angle_beta   90.00
_cell.angle_gamma   90.00
#
_symmetry.space_group_name_H-M   'P 1'
#
loop_
_entity.id
_entity.type
_entity.pdbx_description
1 polymer ?
#
loop_
_entity_poly.entity_id
_entity_poly.type
_entity_poly.pdbx_seq_one_letter_code
_entity_poly.pdbx_strand_id
1 'polypeptide(L)'
;MASSPANSQATNDDPAGPLSSAHHDTVTITPYNAEARLACSDVDWVLETSQADESGVEERAQASRHISISSRQFQDEEVGRLLAQIQTGHLSSSSPSSSGQHDPTPVANLAKYTHTGCYFVDLSCSPTYKFRGWTAGRRNNKSRNDLILCLENSALHGIRQHHAAFQVHKIGRILVRKISDRGVVEVNGEALGSREFRLFNKHSSFIRLGQLKYQVTYTRHSATEEYNEAMSQYICTSDGIQRPVDLSMTPTPAPGNDIQVGRWTLTSAGTVGIGGSGRVSVGVGNTGEVVALKRMSVASTTAPNNTTTLLKRR
;
A
#
# COMPACT_ATOMS: atom_id res chain seq x y z
N MET A 1 -20.90 36.92 -21.97
CA MET A 1 -20.31 36.28 -20.78
C MET A 1 -20.88 34.88 -20.71
N ALA A 2 -20.08 33.87 -21.03
CA ALA A 2 -20.48 32.47 -20.93
C ALA A 2 -19.59 31.82 -19.87
N SER A 3 -20.22 31.41 -18.77
CA SER A 3 -19.61 30.71 -17.66
C SER A 3 -19.09 29.36 -18.16
N SER A 4 -17.79 29.10 -18.03
CA SER A 4 -17.22 27.78 -18.29
C SER A 4 -17.82 26.75 -17.33
N PRO A 5 -18.18 25.55 -17.80
CA PRO A 5 -18.71 24.51 -16.93
C PRO A 5 -17.61 23.97 -16.00
N ALA A 6 -18.03 23.66 -14.78
CA ALA A 6 -17.19 23.15 -13.70
C ALA A 6 -16.46 21.87 -14.12
N ASN A 7 -15.17 21.82 -13.74
CA ASN A 7 -14.24 20.73 -13.98
C ASN A 7 -14.86 19.41 -13.52
N SER A 8 -15.19 18.55 -14.48
CA SER A 8 -15.82 17.26 -14.27
C SER A 8 -14.94 16.37 -13.39
N GLN A 9 -15.57 15.75 -12.40
CA GLN A 9 -15.01 14.72 -11.51
C GLN A 9 -14.03 13.82 -12.27
N ALA A 10 -12.76 13.80 -11.82
CA ALA A 10 -11.81 12.79 -12.22
C ALA A 10 -12.42 11.43 -11.87
N THR A 11 -12.78 10.64 -12.89
CA THR A 11 -13.15 9.25 -12.71
C THR A 11 -12.00 8.58 -11.99
N ASN A 12 -12.26 8.06 -10.79
CA ASN A 12 -11.28 7.36 -9.98
C ASN A 12 -10.96 6.06 -10.74
N ASP A 13 -9.99 6.12 -11.65
CA ASP A 13 -9.56 4.97 -12.44
C ASP A 13 -9.10 3.89 -11.45
N ASP A 14 -9.89 2.82 -11.28
CA ASP A 14 -9.57 1.72 -10.37
C ASP A 14 -8.31 1.04 -10.91
N PRO A 15 -7.14 1.18 -10.24
CA PRO A 15 -5.90 0.64 -10.75
C PRO A 15 -5.93 -0.90 -10.81
N ALA A 16 -6.87 -1.57 -10.14
CA ALA A 16 -7.08 -3.02 -10.22
C ALA A 16 -8.40 -3.39 -10.95
N GLY A 17 -8.97 -2.47 -11.73
CA GLY A 17 -10.18 -2.71 -12.50
C GLY A 17 -10.00 -3.78 -13.59
N PRO A 18 -11.09 -4.35 -14.14
CA PRO A 18 -11.06 -5.44 -15.12
C PRO A 18 -10.27 -5.15 -16.41
N LEU A 19 -10.05 -3.88 -16.71
CA LEU A 19 -9.35 -3.39 -17.90
C LEU A 19 -7.93 -2.91 -17.58
N SER A 20 -7.50 -2.97 -16.32
CA SER A 20 -6.16 -2.58 -15.90
C SER A 20 -5.17 -3.73 -16.12
N SER A 21 -3.93 -3.39 -16.45
CA SER A 21 -2.82 -4.36 -16.47
C SER A 21 -2.60 -5.03 -15.11
N ALA A 22 -3.05 -4.38 -14.04
CA ALA A 22 -2.92 -4.86 -12.66
C ALA A 22 -4.10 -5.72 -12.16
N HIS A 23 -5.01 -6.12 -13.06
CA HIS A 23 -6.20 -6.89 -12.70
C HIS A 23 -5.89 -8.25 -12.04
N HIS A 24 -4.79 -8.89 -12.43
CA HIS A 24 -4.38 -10.20 -11.92
C HIS A 24 -3.35 -10.12 -10.78
N ASP A 25 -3.10 -8.94 -10.23
CA ASP A 25 -2.07 -8.78 -9.22
C ASP A 25 -2.54 -9.24 -7.84
N THR A 26 -1.59 -9.53 -6.95
CA THR A 26 -1.87 -9.77 -5.54
C THR A 26 -2.22 -8.48 -4.81
N VAL A 27 -1.35 -7.49 -4.90
CA VAL A 27 -1.53 -6.17 -4.27
C VAL A 27 -1.06 -5.09 -5.22
N THR A 28 -1.76 -3.95 -5.18
CA THR A 28 -1.28 -2.69 -5.75
C THR A 28 -0.66 -1.83 -4.65
N ILE A 29 0.36 -1.05 -5.00
CA ILE A 29 1.09 -0.14 -4.13
C ILE A 29 1.02 1.23 -4.79
N THR A 30 0.02 2.00 -4.39
CA THR A 30 -0.34 3.27 -5.03
C THR A 30 0.29 4.44 -4.28
N PRO A 31 0.97 5.38 -4.95
CA PRO A 31 1.49 6.60 -4.33
C PRO A 31 0.39 7.38 -3.63
N TYR A 32 0.61 7.78 -2.37
CA TYR A 32 -0.40 8.44 -1.55
C TYR A 32 -0.08 9.91 -1.26
N ASN A 33 1.17 10.25 -0.94
CA ASN A 33 1.59 11.65 -0.72
C ASN A 33 2.28 12.27 -1.96
N ALA A 34 2.43 13.59 -1.94
CA ALA A 34 3.05 14.36 -3.02
C ALA A 34 4.45 13.86 -3.37
N GLU A 35 5.27 13.51 -2.37
CA GLU A 35 6.62 12.99 -2.56
C GLU A 35 6.60 11.66 -3.33
N ALA A 36 5.70 10.74 -2.98
CA ALA A 36 5.56 9.46 -3.68
C ALA A 36 5.03 9.64 -5.11
N ARG A 37 4.08 10.55 -5.33
CA ARG A 37 3.53 10.83 -6.67
C ARG A 37 4.58 11.47 -7.58
N LEU A 38 5.34 12.43 -7.06
CA LEU A 38 6.47 13.04 -7.76
C LEU A 38 7.53 11.99 -8.12
N ALA A 39 7.97 11.19 -7.15
CA ALA A 39 8.99 10.16 -7.39
C ALA A 39 8.53 9.09 -8.40
N CYS A 40 7.26 8.68 -8.35
CA CYS A 40 6.68 7.75 -9.31
C CYS A 40 6.65 8.36 -10.72
N SER A 41 6.27 9.63 -10.85
CA SER A 41 6.25 10.35 -12.13
C SER A 41 7.65 10.54 -12.73
N ASP A 42 8.67 10.72 -11.89
CA ASP A 42 10.06 10.82 -12.36
C ASP A 42 10.57 9.47 -12.87
N VAL A 43 10.24 8.38 -12.16
CA VAL A 43 10.56 7.02 -12.59
C VAL A 43 9.95 6.72 -13.95
N ASP A 44 8.66 7.03 -14.10
CA ASP A 44 7.94 6.87 -15.36
C ASP A 44 8.62 7.59 -16.52
N TRP A 45 8.87 8.91 -16.37
CA TRP A 45 9.51 9.72 -17.39
C TRP A 45 10.84 9.12 -17.87
N VAL A 46 11.63 8.58 -16.96
CA VAL A 46 12.91 7.96 -17.32
C VAL A 46 12.72 6.60 -17.99
N LEU A 47 11.73 5.82 -17.58
CA LEU A 47 11.39 4.57 -18.29
C LEU A 47 10.88 4.86 -19.71
N GLU A 48 10.17 5.97 -19.94
CA GLU A 48 9.73 6.40 -21.28
C GLU A 48 10.89 6.90 -22.15
N THR A 49 11.81 7.67 -21.59
CA THR A 49 12.92 8.29 -22.34
C THR A 49 14.12 7.36 -22.58
N SER A 50 14.25 6.26 -21.83
CA SER A 50 15.33 5.27 -21.98
C SER A 50 15.23 4.38 -23.23
N GLN A 51 14.42 4.77 -24.23
CA GLN A 51 14.21 4.01 -25.48
C GLN A 51 15.42 4.00 -26.43
N ALA A 52 16.45 4.81 -26.18
CA ALA A 52 17.56 5.00 -27.12
C ALA A 52 18.71 3.99 -26.98
N ASP A 53 18.91 3.37 -25.82
CA ASP A 53 20.06 2.49 -25.52
C ASP A 53 19.62 1.07 -25.13
N GLU A 54 20.32 0.02 -25.58
CA GLU A 54 19.99 -1.39 -25.28
C GLU A 54 19.85 -1.69 -23.77
N SER A 55 20.71 -1.07 -22.94
CA SER A 55 20.63 -1.18 -21.48
C SER A 55 19.36 -0.53 -20.90
N GLY A 56 18.86 0.54 -21.54
CA GLY A 56 17.63 1.22 -21.14
C GLY A 56 16.38 0.41 -21.49
N VAL A 57 16.42 -0.33 -22.60
CA VAL A 57 15.34 -1.23 -23.03
C VAL A 57 15.16 -2.39 -22.05
N GLU A 58 16.24 -3.03 -21.60
CA GLU A 58 16.17 -4.14 -20.64
C GLU A 58 15.63 -3.67 -19.28
N GLU A 59 16.07 -2.49 -18.82
CA GLU A 59 15.61 -1.92 -17.55
C GLU A 59 14.12 -1.53 -17.62
N ARG A 60 13.66 -0.99 -18.76
CA ARG A 60 12.24 -0.74 -19.00
C ARG A 60 11.43 -2.02 -18.98
N ALA A 61 11.87 -3.04 -19.72
CA ALA A 61 11.18 -4.33 -19.79
C ALA A 61 11.08 -5.02 -18.42
N GLN A 62 12.08 -4.83 -17.56
CA GLN A 62 12.05 -5.34 -16.19
C GLN A 62 11.14 -4.51 -15.30
N ALA A 63 11.24 -3.17 -15.32
CA ALA A 63 10.42 -2.29 -14.49
C ALA A 63 8.93 -2.42 -14.84
N SER A 64 8.59 -2.55 -16.13
CA SER A 64 7.22 -2.73 -16.62
C SER A 64 6.54 -4.01 -16.12
N ARG A 65 7.28 -4.95 -15.54
CA ARG A 65 6.71 -6.14 -14.88
C ARG A 65 6.11 -5.85 -13.51
N HIS A 66 6.38 -4.68 -12.94
CA HIS A 66 5.98 -4.35 -11.57
C HIS A 66 5.46 -2.92 -11.41
N ILE A 67 5.32 -2.17 -12.49
CA ILE A 67 4.75 -0.82 -12.49
C ILE A 67 3.71 -0.68 -13.60
N SER A 68 2.55 -0.13 -13.25
CA SER A 68 1.50 0.25 -14.19
C SER A 68 1.31 1.75 -14.13
N ILE A 69 1.29 2.39 -15.30
CA ILE A 69 1.30 3.84 -15.42
C ILE A 69 0.22 4.21 -16.43
N SER A 70 -0.66 5.13 -16.01
CA SER A 70 -1.68 5.70 -16.86
C SER A 70 -1.06 6.72 -17.81
N SER A 71 -1.48 6.67 -19.07
CA SER A 71 -1.12 7.68 -20.07
C SER A 71 -1.73 9.06 -19.79
N ARG A 72 -2.63 9.18 -18.80
CA ARG A 72 -3.24 10.44 -18.41
C ARG A 72 -2.34 11.20 -17.44
N GLN A 73 -2.01 12.43 -17.84
CA GLN A 73 -1.36 13.42 -16.99
C GLN A 73 -2.41 14.32 -16.35
N PHE A 74 -2.18 14.71 -15.10
CA PHE A 74 -3.00 15.70 -14.40
C PHE A 74 -2.13 16.69 -13.63
N GLN A 75 -2.68 17.87 -13.36
CA GLN A 75 -2.03 18.87 -12.54
C GLN A 75 -2.24 18.54 -11.06
N ASP A 76 -1.14 18.28 -10.35
CA ASP A 76 -1.17 18.00 -8.91
C ASP A 76 -0.69 19.21 -8.11
N GLU A 77 -1.63 19.85 -7.40
CA GLU A 77 -1.35 21.05 -6.60
C GLU A 77 -0.44 20.76 -5.39
N GLU A 78 -0.51 19.57 -4.79
CA GLU A 78 0.36 19.22 -3.67
C GLU A 78 1.79 18.99 -4.14
N VAL A 79 1.97 18.38 -5.31
CA VAL A 79 3.27 18.23 -5.95
C VAL A 79 3.83 19.58 -6.38
N GLY A 80 3.00 20.46 -6.95
CA GLY A 80 3.40 21.83 -7.29
C GLY A 80 3.86 22.63 -6.07
N ARG A 81 3.13 22.53 -4.95
CA ARG A 81 3.54 23.13 -3.67
C ARG A 81 4.85 22.55 -3.13
N LEU A 82 5.02 21.23 -3.20
CA LEU A 82 6.25 20.56 -2.79
C LEU A 82 7.45 21.05 -3.61
N LEU A 83 7.31 21.15 -4.93
CA LEU A 83 8.38 21.65 -5.81
C LEU A 83 8.73 23.11 -5.49
N ALA A 84 7.74 23.96 -5.26
CA ALA A 84 7.96 25.34 -4.83
C ALA A 84 8.71 25.40 -3.49
N GLN A 85 8.37 24.54 -2.52
CA GLN A 85 9.07 24.44 -1.23
C GLN A 85 10.52 23.97 -1.38
N ILE A 86 10.77 23.00 -2.26
CA ILE A 86 12.13 22.52 -2.57
C ILE A 86 12.95 23.66 -3.21
N GLN A 87 12.38 24.39 -4.17
CA GLN A 87 13.04 25.50 -4.86
C GLN A 87 13.31 26.71 -3.96
N THR A 88 12.41 27.00 -3.03
CA THR A 88 12.55 28.12 -2.07
C THR A 88 13.48 27.80 -0.91
N GLY A 89 14.05 26.60 -0.84
CA GLY A 89 15.04 26.21 0.18
C GLY A 89 14.48 26.05 1.59
N HIS A 90 13.15 26.08 1.75
CA HIS A 90 12.48 26.12 3.05
C HIS A 90 12.57 24.81 3.86
N LEU A 91 13.24 23.78 3.32
CA LEU A 91 13.55 22.51 3.98
C LEU A 91 14.89 22.53 4.74
N SER A 92 15.67 23.62 4.66
CA SER A 92 16.93 23.77 5.39
C SER A 92 16.79 24.70 6.59
N SER A 93 16.78 24.09 7.79
CA SER A 93 17.14 24.64 9.11
C SER A 93 16.62 26.03 9.54
N SER A 94 15.93 26.01 10.68
CA SER A 94 15.70 27.12 11.62
C SER A 94 16.91 28.04 11.84
N SER A 95 16.79 29.30 11.44
CA SER A 95 17.28 30.51 12.15
C SER A 95 16.69 31.76 11.49
N PRO A 96 16.13 32.73 12.25
CA PRO A 96 15.66 33.98 11.68
C PRO A 96 16.86 34.91 11.53
N SER A 97 17.16 35.33 10.31
CA SER A 97 18.09 36.43 10.09
C SER A 97 17.57 37.28 8.93
N SER A 98 17.22 38.51 9.27
CA SER A 98 16.68 39.53 8.39
C SER A 98 17.65 39.89 7.28
N SER A 99 17.10 40.12 6.07
CA SER A 99 17.30 41.31 5.21
C SER A 99 17.41 40.91 3.75
N GLY A 100 16.58 41.52 2.92
CA GLY A 100 16.63 41.42 1.46
C GLY A 100 15.24 41.41 0.86
N GLN A 101 14.65 42.58 0.66
CA GLN A 101 13.54 42.76 -0.27
C GLN A 101 14.00 42.28 -1.64
N HIS A 102 13.53 41.11 -2.05
CA HIS A 102 13.39 40.77 -3.45
C HIS A 102 11.90 40.63 -3.70
N ASP A 103 11.39 41.43 -4.63
CA ASP A 103 10.03 41.33 -5.14
C ASP A 103 9.72 39.86 -5.42
N PRO A 104 8.56 39.34 -4.97
CA PRO A 104 8.16 38.00 -5.34
C PRO A 104 7.89 38.03 -6.84
N THR A 105 8.87 37.52 -7.62
CA THR A 105 8.56 37.01 -8.95
C THR A 105 7.36 36.09 -8.76
N PRO A 106 6.23 36.32 -9.44
CA PRO A 106 5.08 35.46 -9.27
C PRO A 106 5.57 34.06 -9.61
N VAL A 107 5.54 33.17 -8.63
CA VAL A 107 5.88 31.75 -8.79
C VAL A 107 4.89 31.23 -9.81
N ALA A 108 5.25 31.36 -11.08
CA ALA A 108 4.39 31.04 -12.19
C ALA A 108 4.01 29.58 -12.02
N ASN A 109 2.72 29.35 -11.77
CA ASN A 109 2.02 28.06 -11.78
C ASN A 109 2.94 26.90 -12.18
N LEU A 110 3.73 26.38 -11.24
CA LEU A 110 4.56 25.20 -11.49
C LEU A 110 3.67 23.97 -11.35
N ALA A 111 2.63 23.96 -12.18
CA ALA A 111 1.75 22.85 -12.43
C ALA A 111 2.59 21.75 -13.08
N LYS A 112 3.31 20.96 -12.29
CA LYS A 112 3.95 19.77 -12.82
C LYS A 112 2.84 18.78 -13.16
N TYR A 113 2.72 18.49 -14.45
CA TYR A 113 1.90 17.39 -14.91
C TYR A 113 2.50 16.08 -14.35
N THR A 114 1.73 15.39 -13.53
CA THR A 114 2.10 14.11 -12.95
C THR A 114 1.30 12.99 -13.60
N HIS A 115 1.97 11.87 -13.87
CA HIS A 115 1.29 10.65 -14.27
C HIS A 115 0.71 9.93 -13.06
N THR A 116 -0.47 9.33 -13.24
CA THR A 116 -1.02 8.39 -12.26
C THR A 116 -0.40 7.02 -12.51
N GLY A 117 0.24 6.43 -11.51
CA GLY A 117 0.76 5.06 -11.60
C GLY A 117 0.66 4.33 -10.27
N CYS A 118 0.86 3.02 -10.32
CA CYS A 118 1.02 2.19 -9.14
C CYS A 118 2.05 1.10 -9.40
N TYR A 119 2.71 0.67 -8.33
CA TYR A 119 3.48 -0.58 -8.39
C TYR A 119 2.56 -1.74 -8.05
N PHE A 120 2.98 -2.94 -8.41
CA PHE A 120 2.23 -4.14 -8.06
C PHE A 120 3.11 -5.34 -7.75
N VAL A 121 2.56 -6.25 -6.97
CA VAL A 121 3.13 -7.56 -6.70
C VAL A 121 2.22 -8.60 -7.33
N ASP A 122 2.78 -9.45 -8.17
CA ASP A 122 2.07 -10.51 -8.87
C ASP A 122 2.80 -11.84 -8.64
N LEU A 123 2.04 -12.90 -8.33
CA LEU A 123 2.59 -14.24 -8.13
C LEU A 123 3.13 -14.86 -9.42
N SER A 124 2.57 -14.46 -10.58
CA SER A 124 3.04 -14.93 -11.88
C SER A 124 4.41 -14.32 -12.23
N CYS A 125 4.66 -13.10 -11.77
CA CYS A 125 5.92 -12.39 -11.92
C CYS A 125 6.85 -12.64 -10.72
N SER A 126 7.63 -13.72 -10.79
CA SER A 126 8.61 -14.07 -9.75
C SER A 126 9.58 -12.92 -9.45
N PRO A 127 9.91 -12.67 -8.15
CA PRO A 127 10.89 -11.65 -7.79
C PRO A 127 12.27 -12.02 -8.35
N THR A 128 13.09 -11.01 -8.64
CA THR A 128 14.47 -11.18 -9.12
C THR A 128 15.28 -12.12 -8.21
N TYR A 129 15.04 -12.05 -6.90
CA TYR A 129 15.64 -12.93 -5.91
C TYR A 129 14.58 -13.63 -5.07
N LYS A 130 14.27 -14.91 -5.39
CA LYS A 130 13.25 -15.73 -4.71
C LYS A 130 13.32 -15.68 -3.17
N PHE A 131 14.52 -15.85 -2.60
CA PHE A 131 14.71 -15.82 -1.14
C PHE A 131 14.53 -14.43 -0.50
N ARG A 132 14.71 -13.36 -1.28
CA ARG A 132 14.62 -11.99 -0.77
C ARG A 132 13.20 -11.42 -0.91
N GLY A 133 12.44 -11.88 -1.92
CA GLY A 133 11.16 -11.32 -2.34
C GLY A 133 11.32 -10.13 -3.28
N TRP A 134 10.22 -9.43 -3.55
CA TRP A 134 10.22 -8.22 -4.38
C TRP A 134 10.89 -7.08 -3.61
N THR A 135 12.07 -6.69 -4.09
CA THR A 135 12.91 -5.68 -3.48
C THR A 135 12.51 -4.29 -3.93
N ALA A 136 12.37 -3.37 -2.98
CA ALA A 136 11.97 -2.00 -3.21
C ALA A 136 13.06 -1.03 -2.74
N GLY A 137 13.43 -0.07 -3.58
CA GLY A 137 14.45 0.89 -3.24
C GLY A 137 14.79 1.86 -4.37
N ARG A 138 15.90 2.58 -4.18
CA ARG A 138 16.43 3.51 -5.19
C ARG A 138 17.06 2.75 -6.35
N ARG A 139 16.91 3.26 -7.57
CA ARG A 139 17.62 2.78 -8.77
C ARG A 139 19.12 2.61 -8.49
N ASN A 140 19.68 1.49 -8.95
CA ASN A 140 21.13 1.25 -8.93
C ASN A 140 21.56 0.40 -10.11
N ASN A 141 22.57 0.88 -10.83
CA ASN A 141 23.15 0.19 -12.00
C ASN A 141 23.78 -1.16 -11.64
N LYS A 142 24.21 -1.38 -10.38
CA LYS A 142 24.90 -2.62 -9.95
C LYS A 142 23.97 -3.67 -9.34
N SER A 143 22.78 -3.27 -8.88
CA SER A 143 21.86 -4.19 -8.17
C SER A 143 20.43 -3.82 -8.53
N ARG A 144 19.71 -4.76 -9.14
CA ARG A 144 18.35 -4.53 -9.61
C ARG A 144 17.37 -4.64 -8.43
N ASN A 145 16.53 -3.62 -8.27
CA ASN A 145 15.33 -3.68 -7.45
C ASN A 145 14.16 -4.06 -8.36
N ASP A 146 13.20 -4.81 -7.82
CA ASP A 146 11.95 -5.12 -8.53
C ASP A 146 11.04 -3.87 -8.57
N LEU A 147 11.02 -3.10 -7.48
CA LEU A 147 10.23 -1.88 -7.32
C LEU A 147 11.18 -0.67 -7.20
N ILE A 148 11.35 0.08 -8.30
CA ILE A 148 12.18 1.29 -8.33
C ILE A 148 11.37 2.46 -7.78
N LEU A 149 11.61 2.86 -6.53
CA LEU A 149 10.83 3.88 -5.82
C LEU A 149 11.28 5.31 -6.13
N CYS A 150 12.55 5.48 -6.48
CA CYS A 150 13.11 6.76 -6.89
C CYS A 150 14.40 6.54 -7.71
N LEU A 151 14.74 7.53 -8.53
CA LEU A 151 15.91 7.47 -9.41
C LEU A 151 17.18 7.94 -8.73
N GLU A 152 17.11 9.11 -8.08
CA GLU A 152 18.30 9.80 -7.57
C GLU A 152 18.53 9.57 -6.08
N ASN A 153 19.79 9.76 -5.66
CA ASN A 153 20.17 9.81 -4.25
C ASN A 153 19.78 11.16 -3.65
N SER A 154 18.48 11.39 -3.53
CA SER A 154 17.97 12.58 -2.87
C SER A 154 17.81 12.33 -1.38
N ALA A 155 18.46 13.17 -0.56
CA ALA A 155 18.21 13.21 0.88
C ALA A 155 16.74 13.51 1.19
N LEU A 156 16.02 14.16 0.25
CA LEU A 156 14.60 14.50 0.37
C LEU A 156 13.73 13.25 0.57
N HIS A 157 14.01 12.16 -0.14
CA HIS A 157 13.16 10.96 -0.07
C HIS A 157 13.56 10.03 1.09
N GLY A 158 14.81 10.08 1.56
CA GLY A 158 15.31 9.15 2.57
C GLY A 158 15.31 7.67 2.12
N ILE A 159 15.22 7.41 0.81
CA ILE A 159 15.19 6.06 0.24
C ILE A 159 16.62 5.50 0.16
N ARG A 160 16.75 4.21 0.49
CA ARG A 160 18.00 3.47 0.46
C ARG A 160 18.05 2.66 -0.83
N GLN A 161 19.25 2.24 -1.23
CA GLN A 161 19.43 1.41 -2.43
C GLN A 161 18.57 0.15 -2.38
N HIS A 162 18.61 -0.59 -1.27
CA HIS A 162 17.65 -1.65 -0.96
C HIS A 162 16.94 -1.26 0.33
N HIS A 163 15.72 -0.74 0.22
CA HIS A 163 15.04 -0.13 1.34
C HIS A 163 14.17 -1.15 2.08
N ALA A 164 13.30 -1.85 1.34
CA ALA A 164 12.38 -2.85 1.88
C ALA A 164 12.25 -4.04 0.92
N ALA A 165 11.72 -5.15 1.43
CA ALA A 165 11.31 -6.29 0.62
C ALA A 165 9.87 -6.67 0.94
N PHE A 166 9.11 -6.99 -0.10
CA PHE A 166 7.80 -7.62 -0.02
C PHE A 166 7.95 -9.12 -0.21
N GLN A 167 7.29 -9.91 0.62
CA GLN A 167 7.33 -11.37 0.54
C GLN A 167 5.96 -11.97 0.79
N VAL A 168 5.78 -13.23 0.38
CA VAL A 168 4.64 -14.04 0.79
C VAL A 168 4.95 -14.72 2.11
N HIS A 169 4.07 -14.56 3.10
CA HIS A 169 4.08 -15.30 4.35
C HIS A 169 3.34 -16.63 4.18
N LYS A 170 3.73 -17.64 4.96
CA LYS A 170 3.12 -18.98 5.00
C LYS A 170 1.61 -19.05 5.23
N ILE A 171 0.96 -17.95 5.62
CA ILE A 171 -0.50 -17.88 5.80
C ILE A 171 -1.22 -17.21 4.60
N GLY A 172 -0.53 -17.04 3.47
CA GLY A 172 -1.10 -16.39 2.29
C GLY A 172 -1.28 -14.88 2.48
N ARG A 173 -0.31 -14.22 3.11
CA ARG A 173 -0.31 -12.76 3.30
C ARG A 173 0.94 -12.15 2.72
N ILE A 174 0.82 -10.94 2.19
CA ILE A 174 1.99 -10.14 1.86
C ILE A 174 2.53 -9.57 3.16
N LEU A 175 3.84 -9.70 3.32
CA LEU A 175 4.59 -9.05 4.38
C LEU A 175 5.53 -8.02 3.78
N VAL A 176 5.85 -7.01 4.58
CA VAL A 176 6.98 -6.12 4.31
C VAL A 176 8.01 -6.23 5.42
N ARG A 177 9.28 -6.21 5.04
CA ARG A 177 10.40 -6.15 5.97
C ARG A 177 11.41 -5.10 5.53
N LYS A 178 12.13 -4.59 6.52
CA LYS A 178 13.24 -3.66 6.33
C LYS A 178 14.48 -4.42 5.84
N ILE A 179 15.13 -3.95 4.78
CA ILE A 179 16.42 -4.52 4.32
C ILE A 179 17.59 -3.78 4.96
N SER A 180 17.52 -2.45 5.03
CA SER A 180 18.57 -1.61 5.58
C SER A 180 18.16 -1.02 6.92
N ASP A 181 18.91 -1.26 7.99
CA ASP A 181 18.64 -0.72 9.33
C ASP A 181 18.58 0.81 9.38
N ARG A 182 19.20 1.49 8.40
CA ARG A 182 19.18 2.95 8.25
C ARG A 182 18.00 3.48 7.44
N GLY A 183 17.17 2.61 6.86
CA GLY A 183 15.91 2.99 6.21
C GLY A 183 14.82 3.25 7.25
N VAL A 184 13.72 3.88 6.84
CA VAL A 184 12.54 4.05 7.68
C VAL A 184 11.40 3.34 6.98
N VAL A 185 10.90 2.27 7.59
CA VAL A 185 9.74 1.53 7.10
C VAL A 185 8.68 1.59 8.18
N GLU A 186 7.50 2.11 7.84
CA GLU A 186 6.35 2.12 8.75
C GLU A 186 5.14 1.51 8.06
N VAL A 187 4.31 0.81 8.83
CA VAL A 187 3.03 0.28 8.35
C VAL A 187 1.94 0.78 9.27
N ASN A 188 0.96 1.48 8.68
CA ASN A 188 -0.15 2.11 9.40
C ASN A 188 0.30 3.03 10.56
N GLY A 189 1.44 3.72 10.37
CA GLY A 189 2.03 4.62 11.37
C GLY A 189 2.92 3.94 12.42
N GLU A 190 3.06 2.62 12.37
CA GLU A 190 3.97 1.88 13.26
C GLU A 190 5.29 1.59 12.55
N ALA A 191 6.39 2.13 13.08
CA ALA A 191 7.73 1.90 12.55
C ALA A 191 8.19 0.45 12.80
N LEU A 192 8.86 -0.14 11.81
CA LEU A 192 9.49 -1.44 11.94
C LEU A 192 10.91 -1.30 12.50
N GLY A 193 11.19 -2.11 13.53
CA GLY A 193 12.52 -2.32 14.08
C GLY A 193 13.45 -3.08 13.13
N SER A 194 14.69 -3.31 13.60
CA SER A 194 15.64 -4.15 12.85
C SER A 194 15.15 -5.58 12.81
N ARG A 195 15.19 -6.21 11.62
CA ARG A 195 14.74 -7.59 11.35
C ARG A 195 13.26 -7.87 11.59
N GLU A 196 12.48 -6.87 11.97
CA GLU A 196 11.03 -6.99 12.06
C GLU A 196 10.40 -7.03 10.67
N PHE A 197 9.27 -7.71 10.60
CA PHE A 197 8.39 -7.69 9.45
C PHE A 197 6.96 -7.40 9.90
N ARG A 198 6.13 -6.95 8.96
CA ARG A 198 4.73 -6.67 9.21
C ARG A 198 3.89 -7.30 8.12
N LEU A 199 2.84 -8.02 8.51
CA LEU A 199 1.83 -8.51 7.57
C LEU A 199 0.82 -7.41 7.22
N PHE A 200 0.38 -7.40 5.96
CA PHE A 200 -0.79 -6.63 5.55
C PHE A 200 -2.04 -7.45 5.86
N ASN A 201 -2.65 -7.19 7.02
CA ASN A 201 -3.81 -7.94 7.51
C ASN A 201 -5.16 -7.30 7.14
N LYS A 202 -5.16 -6.11 6.56
CA LYS A 202 -6.35 -5.36 6.14
C LYS A 202 -6.41 -5.30 4.62
N HIS A 203 -7.61 -5.07 4.07
CA HIS A 203 -7.78 -4.93 2.63
C HIS A 203 -6.91 -3.80 2.07
N SER A 204 -6.84 -2.67 2.79
CA SER A 204 -5.91 -1.58 2.51
C SER A 204 -5.08 -1.26 3.74
N SER A 205 -3.82 -0.90 3.53
CA SER A 205 -2.90 -0.42 4.55
C SER A 205 -2.00 0.67 3.99
N PHE A 206 -1.53 1.57 4.85
CA PHE A 206 -0.53 2.55 4.46
C PHE A 206 0.86 2.04 4.81
N ILE A 207 1.80 2.22 3.88
CA ILE A 207 3.21 2.01 4.12
C ILE A 207 3.96 3.32 3.91
N ARG A 208 4.93 3.61 4.76
CA ARG A 208 5.89 4.69 4.58
C ARG A 208 7.28 4.11 4.40
N LEU A 209 7.96 4.51 3.33
CA LEU A 209 9.33 4.15 2.99
C LEU A 209 10.12 5.45 2.87
N GLY A 210 10.98 5.76 3.84
CA GLY A 210 11.58 7.10 3.94
C GLY A 210 10.48 8.16 4.05
N GLN A 211 10.44 9.14 3.13
CA GLN A 211 9.37 10.13 3.02
C GLN A 211 8.26 9.73 2.05
N LEU A 212 8.38 8.59 1.37
CA LEU A 212 7.40 8.16 0.37
C LEU A 212 6.31 7.35 1.07
N LYS A 213 5.06 7.80 0.99
CA LYS A 213 3.89 7.12 1.54
C LYS A 213 3.07 6.50 0.41
N TYR A 214 2.75 5.22 0.57
CA TYR A 214 1.95 4.46 -0.38
C TYR A 214 0.76 3.81 0.32
N GLN A 215 -0.31 3.60 -0.43
CA GLN A 215 -1.42 2.73 -0.05
C GLN A 215 -1.21 1.37 -0.71
N VAL A 216 -1.09 0.33 0.13
CA VAL A 216 -1.06 -1.07 -0.30
C VAL A 216 -2.48 -1.61 -0.23
N THR A 217 -3.01 -2.12 -1.34
CA THR A 217 -4.37 -2.64 -1.43
C THR A 217 -4.37 -4.01 -2.07
N TYR A 218 -5.02 -4.97 -1.42
CA TYR A 218 -5.32 -6.27 -2.02
C TYR A 218 -6.27 -6.11 -3.20
N THR A 219 -5.96 -6.70 -4.34
CA THR A 219 -6.83 -6.60 -5.52
C THR A 219 -8.09 -7.44 -5.36
N ARG A 220 -9.05 -7.28 -6.27
CA ARG A 220 -10.23 -8.16 -6.33
C ARG A 220 -9.84 -9.60 -6.68
N HIS A 221 -8.84 -9.78 -7.54
CA HIS A 221 -8.32 -11.10 -7.91
C HIS A 221 -7.78 -11.84 -6.68
N SER A 222 -7.13 -11.13 -5.76
CA SER A 222 -6.58 -11.73 -4.54
C SER A 222 -7.61 -12.36 -3.59
N ALA A 223 -8.91 -12.10 -3.82
CA ALA A 223 -10.01 -12.68 -3.06
C ALA A 223 -10.66 -13.92 -3.72
N THR A 224 -10.21 -14.34 -4.91
CA THR A 224 -10.81 -15.46 -5.63
C THR A 224 -10.23 -16.81 -5.22
N GLU A 225 -10.94 -17.90 -5.54
CA GLU A 225 -10.49 -19.26 -5.25
C GLU A 225 -9.25 -19.63 -6.07
N GLU A 226 -9.24 -19.25 -7.35
CA GLU A 226 -8.10 -19.48 -8.26
C GLU A 226 -6.82 -18.83 -7.71
N TYR A 227 -6.94 -17.64 -7.13
CA TYR A 227 -5.82 -16.98 -6.49
C TYR A 227 -5.33 -17.72 -5.25
N ASN A 228 -6.24 -18.24 -4.42
CA ASN A 228 -5.85 -18.99 -3.22
C ASN A 228 -5.09 -20.28 -3.58
N GLU A 229 -5.48 -20.95 -4.66
CA GLU A 229 -4.75 -22.09 -5.21
C GLU A 229 -3.35 -21.69 -5.69
N ALA A 230 -3.24 -20.61 -6.47
CA ALA A 230 -1.97 -20.09 -6.96
C ALA A 230 -1.04 -19.65 -5.80
N MET A 231 -1.59 -19.01 -4.77
CA MET A 231 -0.88 -18.63 -3.55
C MET A 231 -0.37 -19.86 -2.78
N SER A 232 -1.20 -20.89 -2.62
CA SER A 232 -0.81 -22.14 -1.97
C SER A 232 0.36 -22.80 -2.71
N GLN A 233 0.27 -22.89 -4.04
CA GLN A 233 1.34 -23.42 -4.89
C GLN A 233 2.63 -22.59 -4.83
N TYR A 234 2.50 -21.27 -4.80
CA TYR A 234 3.64 -20.35 -4.67
C TYR A 234 4.39 -20.62 -3.36
N ILE A 235 3.67 -20.71 -2.23
CA ILE A 235 4.27 -21.00 -0.92
C ILE A 235 4.97 -22.36 -0.91
N CYS A 236 4.33 -23.40 -1.47
CA CYS A 236 4.94 -24.73 -1.58
C CYS A 236 6.27 -24.67 -2.35
N THR A 237 6.28 -23.93 -3.46
CA THR A 237 7.45 -23.80 -4.32
C THR A 237 8.56 -22.97 -3.67
N SER A 238 8.22 -21.89 -2.95
CA SER A 238 9.20 -21.01 -2.31
C SER A 238 9.86 -21.67 -1.10
N ASP A 239 9.10 -22.42 -0.31
CA ASP A 239 9.54 -22.97 0.97
C ASP A 239 9.99 -24.44 0.85
N GLY A 240 9.89 -25.03 -0.35
CA GLY A 240 10.20 -26.45 -0.60
C GLY A 240 9.24 -27.41 0.11
N ILE A 241 8.02 -26.97 0.40
CA ILE A 241 6.99 -27.75 1.10
C ILE A 241 6.26 -28.63 0.08
N GLN A 242 6.19 -29.94 0.34
CA GLN A 242 5.59 -30.91 -0.58
C GLN A 242 4.06 -30.98 -0.55
N ARG A 243 3.40 -30.34 0.43
CA ARG A 243 1.93 -30.37 0.58
C ARG A 243 1.34 -28.97 0.43
N PRO A 244 0.21 -28.82 -0.30
CA PRO A 244 -0.52 -27.56 -0.37
C PRO A 244 -0.79 -27.00 1.03
N VAL A 245 -0.52 -25.72 1.21
CA VAL A 245 -0.86 -25.01 2.44
C VAL A 245 -2.36 -24.72 2.42
N ASP A 246 -3.06 -25.14 3.47
CA ASP A 246 -4.46 -24.79 3.68
C ASP A 246 -4.58 -23.34 4.13
N LEU A 247 -5.14 -22.50 3.26
CA LEU A 247 -5.36 -21.07 3.49
C LEU A 247 -6.81 -20.73 3.85
N SER A 248 -7.69 -21.75 3.98
CA SER A 248 -9.13 -21.57 4.25
C SER A 248 -9.41 -20.80 5.54
N MET A 249 -8.53 -20.93 6.54
CA MET A 249 -8.64 -20.24 7.83
C MET A 249 -8.08 -18.81 7.80
N THR A 250 -7.29 -18.46 6.79
CA THR A 250 -6.68 -17.15 6.60
C THR A 250 -6.96 -16.61 5.20
N PRO A 251 -8.23 -16.42 4.80
CA PRO A 251 -8.59 -15.91 3.48
C PRO A 251 -8.09 -14.48 3.30
N THR A 252 -7.65 -14.10 2.09
CA THR A 252 -7.14 -12.75 1.80
C THR A 252 -8.09 -11.64 2.30
N PRO A 253 -7.58 -10.54 2.88
CA PRO A 253 -8.41 -9.46 3.38
C PRO A 253 -9.25 -8.81 2.27
N ALA A 254 -10.57 -8.82 2.44
CA ALA A 254 -11.54 -8.26 1.49
C ALA A 254 -12.11 -6.92 1.99
N PRO A 255 -12.61 -6.04 1.09
CA PRO A 255 -13.20 -4.76 1.48
C PRO A 255 -14.33 -4.92 2.52
N GLY A 256 -14.43 -3.97 3.45
CA GLY A 256 -15.58 -3.84 4.36
C GLY A 256 -15.57 -4.73 5.61
N ASN A 257 -14.50 -5.50 5.87
CA ASN A 257 -14.45 -6.48 6.96
C ASN A 257 -13.23 -6.35 7.89
N ASP A 258 -12.85 -5.14 8.28
CA ASP A 258 -11.70 -4.91 9.17
C ASP A 258 -12.12 -4.81 10.65
N ILE A 259 -12.49 -5.93 11.27
CA ILE A 259 -12.68 -5.95 12.74
C ILE A 259 -11.33 -6.14 13.40
N GLN A 260 -10.94 -5.20 14.25
CA GLN A 260 -9.70 -5.25 15.02
C GLN A 260 -10.00 -5.44 16.52
N VAL A 261 -9.33 -6.41 17.14
CA VAL A 261 -9.39 -6.68 18.60
C VAL A 261 -7.97 -6.66 19.14
N GLY A 262 -7.56 -5.53 19.70
CA GLY A 262 -6.17 -5.30 20.10
C GLY A 262 -5.22 -5.45 18.90
N ARG A 263 -4.26 -6.37 19.00
CA ARG A 263 -3.29 -6.67 17.92
C ARG A 263 -3.80 -7.63 16.84
N TRP A 264 -5.03 -8.13 16.99
CA TRP A 264 -5.60 -9.16 16.12
C TRP A 264 -6.56 -8.52 15.12
N THR A 265 -6.38 -8.82 13.84
CA THR A 265 -7.35 -8.52 12.79
C THR A 265 -8.16 -9.78 12.51
N LEU A 266 -9.49 -9.70 12.62
CA LEU A 266 -10.35 -10.84 12.31
C LEU A 266 -10.39 -11.03 10.79
N THR A 267 -10.31 -12.29 10.35
CA THR A 267 -10.42 -12.60 8.92
C THR A 267 -11.87 -12.41 8.46
N SER A 268 -12.05 -12.04 7.19
CA SER A 268 -13.34 -11.84 6.53
C SER A 268 -14.23 -13.09 6.52
N ALA A 269 -13.66 -14.30 6.68
CA ALA A 269 -14.43 -15.52 6.97
C ALA A 269 -15.27 -15.39 8.25
N GLY A 270 -14.96 -14.43 9.13
CA GLY A 270 -15.87 -13.73 10.02
C GLY A 270 -16.39 -14.53 11.20
N THR A 271 -16.62 -15.83 11.06
CA THR A 271 -17.05 -16.76 12.08
C THR A 271 -16.78 -18.19 11.61
N VAL A 272 -15.85 -18.89 12.26
CA VAL A 272 -15.58 -20.32 12.09
C VAL A 272 -16.67 -21.18 12.74
N GLY A 273 -17.30 -20.68 13.80
CA GLY A 273 -18.37 -21.41 14.49
C GLY A 273 -19.28 -20.50 15.29
N ILE A 274 -20.56 -20.86 15.34
CA ILE A 274 -21.58 -20.19 16.15
C ILE A 274 -22.04 -21.20 17.20
N GLY A 275 -22.01 -20.82 18.47
CA GLY A 275 -22.57 -21.58 19.58
C GLY A 275 -23.58 -20.75 20.37
N GLY A 276 -24.27 -21.39 21.31
CA GLY A 276 -25.31 -20.72 22.12
C GLY A 276 -24.83 -19.48 22.89
N SER A 277 -23.52 -19.35 23.14
CA SER A 277 -22.94 -18.23 23.88
C SER A 277 -22.13 -17.24 23.03
N GLY A 278 -22.13 -17.37 21.70
CA GLY A 278 -21.41 -16.43 20.84
C GLY A 278 -20.82 -17.03 19.56
N ARG A 279 -19.92 -16.27 18.94
CA ARG A 279 -19.27 -16.58 17.66
C ARG A 279 -17.77 -16.75 17.84
N VAL A 280 -17.16 -17.72 17.19
CA VAL A 280 -15.71 -17.94 17.14
C VAL A 280 -15.21 -17.49 15.78
N SER A 281 -14.18 -16.65 15.73
CA SER A 281 -13.57 -16.11 14.51
C SER A 281 -12.07 -16.40 14.51
N VAL A 282 -11.43 -16.44 13.34
CA VAL A 282 -9.96 -16.44 13.25
C VAL A 282 -9.44 -15.02 13.39
N GLY A 283 -8.47 -14.80 14.27
CA GLY A 283 -7.69 -13.58 14.37
C GLY A 283 -6.28 -13.80 13.84
N VAL A 284 -5.79 -12.86 13.03
CA VAL A 284 -4.41 -12.86 12.50
C VAL A 284 -3.65 -11.70 13.10
N GLY A 285 -2.48 -12.01 13.65
CA GLY A 285 -1.56 -11.06 14.26
C GLY A 285 -0.65 -10.42 13.22
N ASN A 286 -0.01 -9.32 13.61
CA ASN A 286 0.85 -8.53 12.74
C ASN A 286 2.13 -9.26 12.29
N THR A 287 2.50 -10.36 12.96
CA THR A 287 3.67 -11.20 12.61
C THR A 287 3.28 -12.61 12.16
N GLY A 288 1.99 -12.83 11.89
CA GLY A 288 1.49 -14.09 11.36
C GLY A 288 1.09 -15.12 12.39
N GLU A 289 0.98 -14.74 13.67
CA GLU A 289 0.30 -15.57 14.65
C GLU A 289 -1.18 -15.70 14.28
N VAL A 290 -1.75 -16.90 14.47
CA VAL A 290 -3.16 -17.18 14.18
C VAL A 290 -3.82 -17.66 15.47
N VAL A 291 -4.95 -17.06 15.82
CA VAL A 291 -5.69 -17.36 17.06
C VAL A 291 -7.18 -17.55 16.78
N ALA A 292 -7.85 -18.29 17.66
CA ALA A 292 -9.30 -18.31 17.72
C ALA A 292 -9.80 -17.24 18.71
N LEU A 293 -10.72 -16.39 18.27
CA LEU A 293 -11.33 -15.33 19.08
C LEU A 293 -12.82 -15.62 19.28
N LYS A 294 -13.24 -15.79 20.54
CA LYS A 294 -14.66 -15.97 20.90
C LYS A 294 -15.27 -14.61 21.27
N ARG A 295 -16.28 -14.18 20.49
CA ARG A 295 -17.10 -12.99 20.74
C ARG A 295 -18.42 -13.44 21.36
N MET A 296 -18.69 -13.01 22.60
CA MET A 296 -19.92 -13.35 23.31
C MET A 296 -20.94 -12.23 23.15
N SER A 297 -22.19 -12.58 22.88
CA SER A 297 -23.30 -11.62 22.91
C SER A 297 -23.90 -11.64 24.31
N VAL A 298 -23.84 -10.50 25.01
CA VAL A 298 -24.54 -10.33 26.29
C VAL A 298 -25.85 -9.61 26.00
N ALA A 299 -26.97 -10.32 26.10
CA ALA A 299 -28.28 -9.68 26.07
C ALA A 299 -28.46 -8.92 27.39
N SER A 300 -28.46 -7.58 27.36
CA SER A 300 -28.84 -6.81 28.54
C SER A 300 -30.34 -7.00 28.75
N THR A 301 -30.70 -7.76 29.79
CA THR A 301 -32.08 -7.81 30.28
C THR A 301 -32.38 -6.46 30.93
N THR A 302 -32.79 -5.48 30.14
CA THR A 302 -33.44 -4.29 30.69
C THR A 302 -34.81 -4.75 31.17
N ALA A 303 -34.89 -5.15 32.44
CA ALA A 303 -36.16 -5.36 33.11
C ALA A 303 -36.90 -4.01 33.16
N PRO A 304 -38.15 -3.90 32.66
CA PRO A 304 -38.95 -2.73 32.93
C PRO A 304 -39.44 -2.81 34.39
N ASN A 305 -38.71 -2.18 35.30
CA ASN A 305 -39.21 -1.93 36.65
C ASN A 305 -40.21 -0.76 36.61
N ASN A 306 -41.49 -1.09 36.76
CA ASN A 306 -42.60 -0.42 37.46
C ASN A 306 -42.63 1.13 37.44
N THR A 307 -43.73 1.82 37.11
CA THR A 307 -44.86 2.03 38.04
C THR A 307 -46.06 2.79 37.40
N THR A 308 -47.26 2.31 37.73
CA THR A 308 -48.48 3.04 38.19
C THR A 308 -49.18 4.12 37.34
N THR A 309 -50.41 3.79 36.91
CA THR A 309 -51.62 4.65 36.96
C THR A 309 -52.84 3.71 36.95
N LEU A 310 -53.40 3.29 38.10
CA LEU A 310 -54.50 3.93 38.86
C LEU A 310 -55.63 4.58 38.03
N LEU A 311 -56.84 3.99 38.21
CA LEU A 311 -58.22 4.52 38.01
C LEU A 311 -58.72 4.66 36.55
N LYS A 312 -59.95 4.27 36.17
CA LYS A 312 -61.24 4.37 36.89
C LYS A 312 -62.34 3.54 36.20
N ARG A 313 -63.22 2.94 37.03
CA ARG A 313 -64.68 2.63 36.92
C ARG A 313 -65.38 3.02 35.61
N ARG A 314 -66.33 2.23 35.08
CA ARG A 314 -67.53 1.65 35.72
C ARG A 314 -67.87 0.27 35.16
#